data_AF-A0A948MFH8-F1
#
_entry.id   AF-A0A948MFH8-F1
#
_cell.length_a   1.000
_cell.length_b   1.000
_cell.length_c   1.000
_cell.angle_alpha   90.00
_cell.angle_beta   90.00
_cell.angle_gamma   90.00
#
_symmetry.space_group_name_H-M   'P 1'
#
loop_
_entity.id
_entity.type
_entity.pdbx_description
1 polymer ?
#
loop_
_entity_poly.entity_id
_entity_poly.type
_entity_poly.pdbx_seq_one_letter_code
_entity_poly.pdbx_strand_id
1 'polypeptide(L)'
;MKYFYNLLAIGVVAFLIWGAIQFKESSSYTTFRWHLGNFFSKTKNFIEVRKHNIKEELKPARKRPLTFIQIEAELTNWAPNALAGFTDADWAYLWELVYTPLKVSEGGYKVYRYRSRQEVQSILRDKHYSLSVLRDNDWVEFWSIAKVSWSDG
;
A
#
# COMPACT_ATOMS: atom_id res chain seq x y z
N MET A 1 35.24 49.31 -15.27
CA MET A 1 34.48 48.53 -14.26
C MET A 1 34.03 47.15 -14.73
N LYS A 2 33.41 46.97 -15.92
CA LYS A 2 32.97 45.64 -16.42
C LYS A 2 34.05 44.54 -16.38
N TYR A 3 35.28 44.86 -16.78
CA TYR A 3 36.39 43.91 -16.77
C TYR A 3 36.80 43.43 -15.37
N PHE A 4 36.65 44.29 -14.37
CA PHE A 4 36.94 43.95 -12.98
C PHE A 4 35.93 42.95 -12.41
N TYR A 5 34.63 43.15 -12.71
CA TYR A 5 33.59 42.18 -12.34
C TYR A 5 33.78 40.82 -13.01
N ASN A 6 34.20 40.80 -14.28
CA ASN A 6 34.48 39.55 -14.98
C ASN A 6 35.69 38.81 -14.38
N LEU A 7 36.77 39.51 -14.04
CA LEU A 7 37.93 38.92 -13.37
C LEU A 7 37.57 38.38 -11.98
N LEU A 8 36.74 39.11 -11.23
CA LEU A 8 36.28 38.68 -9.91
C LEU A 8 35.38 37.45 -10.00
N ALA A 9 34.49 37.38 -11.00
CA ALA A 9 33.67 36.20 -11.29
C ALA A 9 34.52 34.98 -11.67
N ILE A 10 35.54 35.15 -12.51
CA ILE A 10 36.48 34.07 -12.87
C ILE A 10 37.22 33.57 -11.62
N GLY A 11 37.67 34.47 -10.75
CA GLY A 11 38.31 34.12 -9.48
C GLY A 11 37.41 33.30 -8.56
N VAL A 12 36.14 33.71 -8.42
CA VAL A 12 35.14 32.96 -7.63
C VAL A 12 34.89 31.57 -8.21
N VAL A 13 34.75 31.45 -9.54
CA VAL A 13 34.55 30.15 -10.20
C VAL A 13 35.76 29.25 -10.02
N ALA A 14 36.99 29.76 -10.20
CA ALA A 14 38.21 28.98 -10.00
C ALA A 14 38.36 28.50 -8.55
N PHE A 15 38.01 29.36 -7.58
CA PHE A 15 38.02 29.02 -6.16
C PHE A 15 37.00 27.92 -5.83
N LEU A 16 35.79 27.98 -6.39
CA LEU A 16 34.76 26.95 -6.22
C LEU A 16 35.19 25.61 -6.82
N ILE A 17 35.82 25.62 -8.00
CA ILE A 17 36.35 24.41 -8.64
C ILE A 17 37.46 23.79 -7.77
N TRP A 18 38.41 24.60 -7.29
CA TRP A 18 39.48 24.13 -6.43
C TRP A 18 38.95 23.56 -5.11
N GLY A 19 38.00 24.25 -4.47
CA GLY A 19 37.31 23.77 -3.27
C GLY A 19 36.59 22.44 -3.50
N ALA A 20 35.95 22.25 -4.66
CA ALA A 20 35.29 20.99 -5.00
C ALA A 20 36.28 19.82 -5.19
N ILE A 21 37.45 20.08 -5.78
CA ILE A 21 38.52 19.08 -5.94
C ILE A 21 39.06 18.66 -4.57
N GLN A 22 39.43 19.63 -3.73
CA GLN A 22 39.92 19.40 -2.37
C GLN A 22 38.89 18.67 -1.51
N PHE A 23 37.62 19.04 -1.63
CA PHE A 23 36.53 18.36 -0.92
C PHE A 23 36.45 16.89 -1.32
N LYS A 24 36.56 16.56 -2.62
CA LYS A 24 36.51 15.17 -3.13
C LYS A 24 37.63 14.28 -2.60
N GLU A 25 38.80 14.83 -2.32
CA GLU A 25 39.96 14.11 -1.78
C GLU A 25 39.89 13.93 -0.26
N SER A 26 39.01 14.66 0.43
CA SER A 26 38.86 14.58 1.88
C SER A 26 38.18 13.29 2.35
N SER A 27 38.50 12.85 3.58
CA SER A 27 37.76 11.78 4.27
C SER A 27 36.28 12.12 4.50
N SER A 28 35.92 13.41 4.48
CA SER A 28 34.53 13.87 4.60
C SER A 28 33.71 13.61 3.34
N TYR A 29 34.34 13.44 2.17
CA TYR A 29 33.66 13.12 0.92
C TYR A 29 33.00 11.74 0.94
N THR A 30 33.64 10.74 1.55
CA THR A 30 33.07 9.38 1.64
C THR A 30 31.83 9.38 2.54
N THR A 31 31.89 10.08 3.68
CA THR A 31 30.75 10.32 4.57
C THR A 31 29.63 11.08 3.87
N PHE A 32 29.95 12.18 3.17
CA PHE A 32 28.99 12.96 2.40
C PHE A 32 28.33 12.14 1.29
N ARG A 33 29.10 11.38 0.51
CA ARG A 33 28.60 10.50 -0.55
C ARG A 33 27.70 9.41 0.02
N TRP A 34 28.06 8.84 1.17
CA TRP A 34 27.23 7.86 1.87
C TRP A 34 25.90 8.48 2.33
N HIS A 35 25.91 9.67 2.92
CA HIS A 35 24.70 10.39 3.31
C HIS A 35 23.82 10.75 2.11
N LEU A 36 24.41 11.20 0.99
CA LEU A 36 23.70 11.44 -0.26
C LEU A 36 23.07 10.16 -0.81
N GLY A 37 23.81 9.05 -0.84
CA GLY A 37 23.29 7.75 -1.27
C GLY A 37 22.09 7.32 -0.43
N ASN A 38 22.19 7.47 0.89
CA ASN A 38 21.10 7.17 1.82
C ASN A 38 19.90 8.12 1.67
N PHE A 39 20.15 9.39 1.37
CA PHE A 39 19.10 10.37 1.12
C PHE A 39 18.34 10.05 -0.18
N PHE A 40 19.07 9.73 -1.26
CA PHE A 40 18.47 9.34 -2.53
C PHE A 40 17.69 8.03 -2.41
N SER A 41 18.22 7.03 -1.71
CA SER A 41 17.52 5.76 -1.51
C SER A 41 16.23 5.94 -0.69
N LYS A 42 16.28 6.72 0.40
CA LYS A 42 15.08 7.07 1.19
C LYS A 42 14.06 7.83 0.36
N THR A 43 14.50 8.84 -0.40
CA THR A 43 13.62 9.65 -1.24
C THR A 43 12.98 8.81 -2.34
N LYS A 44 13.75 7.93 -2.98
CA LYS A 44 13.22 6.97 -3.97
C LYS A 44 12.14 6.08 -3.37
N ASN A 45 12.43 5.46 -2.22
CA ASN A 45 11.46 4.59 -1.54
C ASN A 45 10.19 5.37 -1.13
N PHE A 46 10.34 6.60 -0.64
CA PHE A 46 9.21 7.47 -0.32
C PHE A 46 8.34 7.77 -1.54
N ILE A 47 8.95 8.12 -2.67
CA ILE A 47 8.25 8.38 -3.93
C ILE A 47 7.54 7.12 -4.43
N GLU A 48 8.20 5.97 -4.36
CA GLU A 48 7.62 4.68 -4.77
C GLU A 48 6.41 4.32 -3.91
N VAL A 49 6.50 4.44 -2.59
CA VAL A 49 5.36 4.24 -1.67
C VAL A 49 4.24 5.24 -1.95
N ARG A 50 4.56 6.52 -2.16
CA ARG A 50 3.56 7.55 -2.47
C ARG A 50 2.83 7.21 -3.77
N LYS A 51 3.57 6.80 -4.80
CA LYS A 51 3.02 6.39 -6.10
C LYS A 51 2.13 5.17 -5.96
N HIS A 52 2.56 4.17 -5.18
CA HIS A 52 1.77 2.98 -4.88
C HIS A 52 0.45 3.36 -4.18
N ASN A 53 0.51 4.13 -3.10
CA ASN A 53 -0.65 4.58 -2.35
C ASN A 53 -1.65 5.37 -3.22
N ILE A 54 -1.17 6.30 -4.05
CA ILE A 54 -2.02 7.05 -4.99
C ILE A 54 -2.67 6.12 -6.01
N LYS A 55 -1.94 5.11 -6.51
CA LYS A 55 -2.50 4.11 -7.42
C LYS A 55 -3.64 3.34 -6.76
N GLU A 56 -3.45 2.90 -5.51
CA GLU A 56 -4.48 2.17 -4.76
C GLU A 56 -5.70 3.05 -4.42
N GLU A 57 -5.52 4.35 -4.21
CA GLU A 57 -6.62 5.30 -3.98
C GLU A 57 -7.40 5.62 -5.28
N LEU A 58 -6.71 5.85 -6.40
CA LEU A 58 -7.35 6.26 -7.68
C LEU A 58 -7.88 5.09 -8.51
N LYS A 59 -7.20 3.94 -8.45
CA LYS A 59 -7.52 2.72 -9.21
C LYS A 59 -7.42 1.54 -8.25
N PRO A 60 -8.41 1.38 -7.35
CA PRO A 60 -8.35 0.33 -6.34
C PRO A 60 -8.22 -1.04 -6.98
N ALA A 61 -7.36 -1.88 -6.42
CA ALA A 61 -7.16 -3.25 -6.90
C ALA A 61 -8.47 -4.05 -6.93
N ARG A 62 -9.39 -3.79 -5.98
CA ARG A 62 -10.71 -4.44 -5.91
C ARG A 62 -11.81 -3.45 -6.25
N LYS A 63 -12.57 -3.76 -7.30
CA LYS A 63 -13.79 -3.00 -7.64
C LYS A 63 -14.98 -3.55 -6.88
N ARG A 64 -15.71 -2.65 -6.23
CA ARG A 64 -16.94 -2.94 -5.51
C ARG A 64 -18.05 -3.32 -6.53
N PRO A 65 -18.66 -4.52 -6.48
CA PRO A 65 -19.73 -4.90 -7.40
C PRO A 65 -20.96 -4.01 -7.20
N LEU A 66 -21.72 -3.81 -8.28
CA LEU A 66 -22.91 -2.95 -8.28
C LEU A 66 -24.13 -3.61 -7.60
N THR A 67 -24.12 -4.93 -7.41
CA THR A 67 -25.30 -5.71 -6.96
C THR A 67 -25.03 -6.55 -5.70
N PHE A 68 -24.69 -5.90 -4.59
CA PHE A 68 -24.50 -6.61 -3.31
C PHE A 68 -25.69 -7.43 -2.88
N ILE A 69 -26.90 -6.87 -3.00
CA ILE A 69 -28.13 -7.53 -2.57
C ILE A 69 -28.31 -8.89 -3.27
N GLN A 70 -27.95 -8.99 -4.56
CA GLN A 70 -28.03 -10.26 -5.29
C GLN A 70 -27.00 -11.27 -4.78
N ILE A 71 -25.77 -10.82 -4.55
CA ILE A 71 -24.68 -11.66 -4.04
C ILE A 71 -24.98 -12.14 -2.61
N GLU A 72 -25.50 -11.25 -1.76
CA GLU A 72 -25.91 -11.56 -0.37
C GLU A 72 -27.02 -12.61 -0.36
N ALA A 73 -28.01 -12.49 -1.25
CA ALA A 73 -29.07 -13.47 -1.40
C ALA A 73 -28.54 -14.83 -1.89
N GLU A 74 -27.64 -14.84 -2.89
CA GLU A 74 -26.98 -16.07 -3.37
C GLU A 74 -26.18 -16.76 -2.26
N LEU A 75 -25.39 -16.00 -1.49
CA LEU A 75 -24.62 -16.52 -0.35
C LEU A 75 -25.53 -17.10 0.74
N THR A 76 -26.59 -16.38 1.09
CA THR A 76 -27.57 -16.82 2.10
C THR A 76 -28.28 -18.10 1.67
N ASN A 77 -28.64 -18.22 0.38
CA ASN A 77 -29.25 -19.43 -0.16
C ASN A 77 -28.29 -20.62 -0.21
N TRP A 78 -27.00 -20.36 -0.46
CA TRP A 78 -25.96 -21.40 -0.50
C TRP A 78 -25.62 -21.96 0.89
N ALA A 79 -25.46 -21.10 1.90
CA ALA A 79 -25.17 -21.52 3.27
C ALA A 79 -26.17 -20.94 4.29
N PRO A 80 -27.45 -21.35 4.23
CA PRO A 80 -28.51 -20.78 5.05
C PRO A 80 -28.22 -20.95 6.54
N ASN A 81 -27.65 -22.09 6.96
CA ASN A 81 -27.37 -22.31 8.39
C ASN A 81 -26.22 -21.44 8.92
N ALA A 82 -25.23 -21.12 8.08
CA ALA A 82 -24.08 -20.32 8.50
C ALA A 82 -24.39 -18.81 8.48
N LEU A 83 -25.30 -18.39 7.57
CA LEU A 83 -25.63 -16.99 7.29
C LEU A 83 -27.04 -16.58 7.72
N ALA A 84 -27.88 -17.47 8.26
CA ALA A 84 -29.26 -17.15 8.67
C ALA A 84 -29.35 -15.97 9.66
N GLY A 85 -28.31 -15.75 10.47
CA GLY A 85 -28.25 -14.65 11.44
C GLY A 85 -27.57 -13.38 10.92
N PHE A 86 -27.13 -13.32 9.66
CA PHE A 86 -26.47 -12.14 9.11
C PHE A 86 -27.47 -11.00 8.92
N THR A 87 -27.18 -9.88 9.58
CA THR A 87 -27.93 -8.63 9.41
C THR A 87 -27.29 -7.75 8.32
N ASP A 88 -27.99 -6.70 7.89
CA ASP A 88 -27.45 -5.71 6.96
C ASP A 88 -26.12 -5.10 7.46
N ALA A 89 -25.97 -4.95 8.78
CA ALA A 89 -24.73 -4.45 9.38
C ALA A 89 -23.57 -5.44 9.26
N ASP A 90 -23.85 -6.74 9.30
CA ASP A 90 -22.85 -7.79 9.15
C ASP A 90 -22.40 -7.92 7.69
N TRP A 91 -23.33 -7.79 6.75
CA TRP A 91 -23.02 -7.68 5.33
C TRP A 91 -22.20 -6.43 5.02
N ALA A 92 -22.61 -5.27 5.53
CA ALA A 92 -21.85 -4.03 5.38
C ALA A 92 -20.42 -4.18 5.92
N TYR A 93 -20.27 -4.79 7.09
CA TYR A 93 -18.98 -5.07 7.70
C TYR A 93 -18.12 -6.03 6.86
N LEU A 94 -18.72 -7.10 6.33
CA LEU A 94 -18.03 -8.04 5.44
C LEU A 94 -17.48 -7.33 4.21
N TRP A 95 -18.30 -6.50 3.55
CA TRP A 95 -17.86 -5.76 2.37
C TRP A 95 -16.83 -4.68 2.71
N GLU A 96 -16.96 -4.05 3.86
CA GLU A 96 -15.95 -3.12 4.36
C GLU A 96 -14.60 -3.81 4.55
N LEU A 97 -14.57 -5.01 5.13
CA LEU A 97 -13.33 -5.78 5.31
C LEU A 97 -12.65 -6.12 3.97
N VAL A 98 -13.45 -6.48 2.97
CA VAL A 98 -12.98 -6.91 1.65
C VAL A 98 -12.46 -5.72 0.82
N TYR A 99 -13.20 -4.60 0.80
CA TYR A 99 -12.96 -3.49 -0.12
C TYR A 99 -12.28 -2.27 0.52
N THR A 100 -12.08 -2.24 1.83
CA THR A 100 -11.38 -1.11 2.48
C THR A 100 -9.91 -1.41 2.65
N PRO A 101 -9.00 -0.62 2.04
CA PRO A 101 -7.57 -0.80 2.23
C PRO A 101 -7.16 -0.40 3.64
N LEU A 102 -6.24 -1.16 4.20
CA LEU A 102 -5.57 -0.91 5.48
C LEU A 102 -4.34 -0.06 5.28
N LYS A 103 -4.08 0.87 6.20
CA LYS A 103 -2.78 1.55 6.32
C LYS A 103 -1.89 0.73 7.23
N VAL A 104 -0.84 0.13 6.69
CA VAL A 104 0.11 -0.68 7.45
C VAL A 104 1.49 -0.05 7.40
N SER A 105 2.20 -0.12 8.52
CA SER A 105 3.57 0.35 8.62
C SER A 105 4.52 -0.71 8.05
N GLU A 106 5.19 -0.39 6.95
CA GLU A 106 6.25 -1.21 6.38
C GLU A 106 7.57 -0.43 6.45
N GLY A 107 8.44 -0.84 7.38
CA GLY A 107 9.63 -0.09 7.73
C GLY A 107 9.29 1.31 8.28
N GLY A 108 9.78 2.35 7.60
CA GLY A 108 9.56 3.76 7.97
C GLY A 108 8.36 4.43 7.28
N TYR A 109 7.57 3.70 6.50
CA TYR A 109 6.50 4.27 5.67
C TYR A 109 5.13 3.64 5.96
N LYS A 110 4.06 4.39 5.67
CA LYS A 110 2.69 3.86 5.69
C LYS A 110 2.28 3.48 4.26
N VAL A 111 1.96 2.21 4.06
CA VAL A 111 1.56 1.63 2.77
C VAL A 111 0.09 1.21 2.87
N TYR A 112 -0.69 1.48 1.83
CA TYR A 112 -2.04 0.90 1.74
C TYR A 112 -1.95 -0.53 1.22
N ARG A 113 -2.57 -1.47 1.91
CA ARG A 113 -2.75 -2.85 1.44
C ARG A 113 -4.17 -3.33 1.68
N TYR A 114 -4.66 -4.22 0.83
CA TYR A 114 -5.92 -4.92 1.09
C TYR A 114 -5.67 -6.13 1.98
N ARG A 115 -6.69 -6.53 2.74
CA ARG A 115 -6.64 -7.79 3.50
C ARG A 115 -6.60 -8.98 2.55
N SER A 116 -5.79 -9.98 2.88
CA SER A 116 -5.78 -11.25 2.15
C SER A 116 -7.08 -12.02 2.36
N ARG A 117 -7.31 -13.03 1.53
CA ARG A 117 -8.47 -13.92 1.67
C ARG A 117 -8.50 -14.56 3.05
N GLN A 118 -7.36 -15.04 3.53
CA GLN A 118 -7.21 -15.71 4.82
C GLN A 118 -7.40 -14.74 5.99
N GLU A 119 -6.92 -13.50 5.88
CA GLU A 119 -7.15 -12.46 6.90
C GLU A 119 -8.64 -12.17 7.07
N VAL A 120 -9.37 -12.00 5.96
CA VAL A 120 -10.82 -11.76 6.01
C VAL A 120 -11.56 -12.97 6.59
N GLN A 121 -11.24 -14.19 6.14
CA GLN A 121 -11.84 -15.41 6.68
C GLN A 121 -11.63 -15.55 8.20
N SER A 122 -10.41 -15.32 8.69
CA SER A 122 -10.11 -15.39 10.12
C SER A 122 -10.96 -14.40 10.91
N ILE A 123 -11.01 -13.14 10.48
CA ILE A 123 -11.80 -12.10 11.16
C ILE A 123 -13.29 -12.44 11.17
N LEU A 124 -13.81 -12.97 10.06
CA LEU A 124 -15.21 -13.36 9.96
C LEU A 124 -15.55 -14.56 10.87
N ARG A 125 -14.67 -15.56 10.96
CA ARG A 125 -14.86 -16.70 11.88
C ARG A 125 -14.82 -16.27 13.35
N ASP A 126 -13.92 -15.35 13.70
CA ASP A 126 -13.80 -14.84 15.06
C ASP A 126 -15.02 -14.00 15.47
N LYS A 127 -15.56 -13.20 14.55
CA LYS A 127 -16.73 -12.35 14.81
C LYS A 127 -18.05 -13.12 14.77
N HIS A 128 -18.20 -14.06 13.85
CA HIS A 128 -19.43 -14.81 13.63
C HIS A 128 -19.18 -16.31 13.83
N TYR A 129 -19.52 -16.79 15.02
CA TYR A 129 -19.33 -18.21 15.36
C TYR A 129 -20.03 -19.16 14.38
N SER A 130 -21.17 -18.76 13.80
CA SER A 130 -21.88 -19.55 12.79
C SER A 130 -21.03 -19.83 11.53
N LEU A 131 -20.04 -18.98 11.21
CA LEU A 131 -19.14 -19.18 10.07
C LEU A 131 -17.98 -20.14 10.37
N SER A 132 -17.78 -20.52 11.64
CA SER A 132 -16.75 -21.51 12.03
C SER A 132 -17.04 -22.92 11.47
N VAL A 133 -18.30 -23.19 11.12
CA VAL A 133 -18.72 -24.48 10.53
C VAL A 133 -18.27 -24.64 9.08
N LEU A 134 -17.97 -23.53 8.39
CA LEU A 134 -17.51 -23.54 7.00
C LEU A 134 -16.07 -24.04 6.95
N ARG A 135 -15.86 -25.14 6.23
CA ARG A 135 -14.55 -25.73 5.95
C ARG A 135 -13.85 -24.94 4.85
N ASP A 136 -12.57 -25.19 4.64
CA ASP A 136 -11.78 -24.44 3.67
C ASP A 136 -12.31 -24.53 2.22
N ASN A 137 -12.88 -25.68 1.84
CA ASN A 137 -13.55 -25.84 0.55
C ASN A 137 -14.83 -24.99 0.44
N ASP A 138 -15.60 -24.87 1.54
CA ASP A 138 -16.80 -24.04 1.58
C ASP A 138 -16.42 -22.56 1.43
N TRP A 139 -15.29 -22.15 2.00
CA TRP A 139 -14.78 -20.80 1.79
C TRP A 139 -14.37 -20.54 0.34
N VAL A 140 -13.80 -21.51 -0.37
CA VAL A 140 -13.50 -21.35 -1.81
C VAL A 140 -14.78 -21.04 -2.59
N GLU A 141 -15.85 -21.78 -2.33
CA GLU A 141 -17.15 -21.54 -2.96
C GLU A 141 -17.76 -20.20 -2.54
N PHE A 142 -17.71 -19.85 -1.25
CA PHE A 142 -18.13 -18.54 -0.74
C PHE A 142 -17.50 -17.40 -1.53
N TRP A 143 -16.18 -17.45 -1.76
CA TRP A 143 -15.48 -16.39 -2.49
C TRP A 143 -15.76 -16.41 -4.00
N SER A 144 -16.07 -17.57 -4.57
CA SER A 144 -16.54 -17.72 -5.95
C SER A 144 -17.87 -17.00 -6.14
N ILE A 145 -18.84 -17.25 -5.27
CA ILE A 145 -20.17 -16.60 -5.28
C ILE A 145 -20.03 -15.08 -5.02
N ALA A 146 -19.19 -14.70 -4.06
CA ALA A 146 -18.93 -13.30 -3.73
C ALA A 146 -18.25 -12.52 -4.88
N LYS A 147 -17.73 -13.21 -5.91
CA LYS A 147 -17.09 -12.62 -7.10
C LYS A 147 -15.97 -11.64 -6.73
N VAL A 148 -15.24 -11.93 -5.66
CA VAL A 148 -14.12 -11.10 -5.19
C VAL A 148 -12.84 -11.53 -5.87
N SER A 149 -12.20 -10.62 -6.60
CA SER A 149 -10.84 -10.83 -7.11
C SER A 149 -9.83 -10.56 -5.99
N TRP A 150 -9.10 -11.60 -5.61
CA TRP A 150 -8.03 -11.53 -4.63
C TRP A 150 -6.70 -11.24 -5.33
N SER A 151 -5.83 -10.50 -4.67
CA SER A 151 -4.48 -10.13 -5.13
C SER A 151 -3.44 -11.23 -4.86
N ASP A 152 -3.88 -12.31 -4.21
CA ASP A 152 -3.04 -13.28 -3.54
C ASP A 152 -2.81 -14.48 -4.48
N GLY A 153 -2.22 -14.21 -5.66
CA GLY A 153 -1.96 -15.19 -6.73
C GLY A 153 -2.87 -15.07 -7.93
#